data_AF-A0A1A8EQN4-F1
#
_entry.id   AF-A0A1A8EQN4-F1
#
_cell.length_a   1.000
_cell.length_b   1.000
_cell.length_c   1.000
_cell.angle_alpha   90.00
_cell.angle_beta   90.00
_cell.angle_gamma   90.00
#
_symmetry.space_group_name_H-M   'P 1'
#
loop_
_entity.id
_entity.type
_entity.pdbx_description
1 polymer ?
#
loop_
_entity_poly.entity_id
_entity_poly.type
_entity_poly.pdbx_seq_one_letter_code
_entity_poly.pdbx_strand_id
1 'polypeptide(L)'
;KSSEDFEKVFSAFSSAAEAFRMRILFVLVNVDESRNGRLMEYFRVRDFEAPLIRLVNLTDHVTYHLPSESLNVEIITQFSESYLQGKAKPKMQSEPIPEGWDKKPVKE
;
A
#
# COMPACT_ATOMS: atom_id res chain seq x y z
N LYS A 1 -17.43 -6.40 -11.62
CA LYS A 1 -17.01 -5.32 -10.68
C LYS A 1 -18.23 -4.48 -10.37
N SER A 2 -18.88 -4.79 -9.26
CA SER A 2 -20.14 -4.18 -8.83
C SER A 2 -20.24 -4.19 -7.31
N SER A 3 -19.12 -3.95 -6.60
CA SER A 3 -19.23 -3.61 -5.19
C SER A 3 -19.54 -2.11 -5.11
N GLU A 4 -20.55 -1.72 -4.33
CA GLU A 4 -20.91 -0.31 -4.12
C GLU A 4 -19.73 0.55 -3.63
N ASP A 5 -18.71 -0.10 -3.07
CA ASP A 5 -17.50 0.54 -2.56
C ASP A 5 -16.46 0.84 -3.64
N PHE A 6 -16.49 0.14 -4.79
CA PHE A 6 -15.51 0.39 -5.87
C PHE A 6 -15.56 1.83 -6.36
N GLU A 7 -16.75 2.35 -6.68
CA GLU A 7 -16.90 3.71 -7.19
C GLU A 7 -16.44 4.77 -6.18
N LYS A 8 -16.73 4.56 -4.89
CA LYS A 8 -16.30 5.45 -3.81
C LYS A 8 -14.77 5.46 -3.68
N VAL A 9 -14.15 4.29 -3.63
CA VAL A 9 -12.68 4.15 -3.53
C VAL A 9 -12.00 4.67 -4.79
N PHE A 10 -12.54 4.37 -5.97
CA PHE A 10 -12.01 4.84 -7.25
C PHE A 10 -12.08 6.37 -7.37
N SER A 11 -13.21 6.98 -6.99
CA SER A 11 -13.37 8.44 -6.96
C SER A 11 -12.40 9.09 -5.98
N ALA A 12 -12.25 8.52 -4.78
CA ALA A 12 -11.30 9.00 -3.79
C ALA A 12 -9.84 8.92 -4.28
N PHE A 13 -9.47 7.78 -4.86
CA PHE A 13 -8.14 7.53 -5.43
C PHE A 13 -7.83 8.47 -6.59
N SER A 14 -8.79 8.66 -7.49
CA SER A 14 -8.65 9.56 -8.66
C SER A 14 -8.52 11.02 -8.22
N SER A 15 -9.33 11.46 -7.26
CA SER A 15 -9.27 12.82 -6.73
C SER A 15 -7.92 13.12 -6.06
N ALA A 16 -7.41 12.18 -5.24
CA ALA A 16 -6.09 12.32 -4.63
C ALA A 16 -4.97 12.38 -5.69
N ALA A 17 -5.06 11.60 -6.76
CA ALA A 17 -4.05 11.54 -7.81
C ALA A 17 -3.79 12.89 -8.50
N GLU A 18 -4.79 13.78 -8.56
CA GLU A 18 -4.67 15.08 -9.21
C GLU A 18 -3.56 15.96 -8.60
N ALA A 19 -3.33 15.85 -7.29
CA ALA A 19 -2.32 16.63 -6.56
C ALA A 19 -0.88 16.15 -6.81
N PHE A 20 -0.69 14.96 -7.38
CA PHE A 20 0.63 14.31 -7.50
C PHE A 20 1.08 14.06 -8.94
N ARG A 21 0.46 14.75 -9.91
CA ARG A 21 0.88 14.70 -11.31
C ARG A 21 2.38 14.97 -11.45
N MET A 22 3.06 14.20 -12.30
CA MET A 22 4.51 14.26 -12.53
C MET A 22 5.38 13.92 -11.31
N ARG A 23 4.80 13.49 -10.18
CA ARG A 23 5.53 13.14 -8.95
C ARG A 23 5.29 11.68 -8.54
N ILE A 24 4.03 11.23 -8.58
CA ILE A 24 3.64 9.85 -8.29
C ILE A 24 2.70 9.38 -9.40
N LEU A 25 2.95 8.19 -9.93
CA LEU A 25 2.06 7.54 -10.90
C LEU A 25 1.04 6.68 -10.15
N PHE A 26 -0.25 7.00 -10.33
CA PHE A 26 -1.36 6.25 -9.76
C PHE A 26 -1.83 5.18 -10.76
N VAL A 27 -1.83 3.92 -10.34
CA VAL A 27 -2.20 2.78 -11.20
C VAL A 27 -3.25 1.93 -10.49
N LEU A 28 -4.34 1.63 -11.19
CA LEU A 28 -5.38 0.72 -10.72
C LEU A 28 -5.11 -0.70 -11.21
N VAL A 29 -5.07 -1.67 -10.29
CA VAL A 29 -4.86 -3.08 -10.61
C VAL A 29 -6.11 -3.87 -10.26
N ASN A 30 -6.55 -4.75 -11.16
CA ASN A 30 -7.64 -5.67 -10.89
C ASN A 30 -7.08 -6.97 -10.28
N VAL A 31 -7.41 -7.27 -9.01
CA VAL A 31 -6.96 -8.51 -8.36
C VAL A 31 -7.62 -9.76 -8.91
N ASP A 32 -8.83 -9.63 -9.47
CA ASP A 32 -9.57 -10.75 -10.08
C ASP A 32 -9.05 -11.11 -11.49
N GLU A 33 -8.10 -10.34 -12.03
CA GLU A 33 -7.51 -10.58 -13.35
C GLU A 33 -6.25 -11.43 -13.21
N SER A 34 -6.32 -12.69 -13.67
CA SER A 34 -5.24 -13.68 -13.52
C SER A 34 -3.92 -13.24 -14.18
N ARG A 35 -3.96 -12.42 -15.23
CA ARG A 35 -2.75 -11.84 -15.86
C ARG A 35 -1.95 -10.93 -14.92
N ASN A 36 -2.56 -10.43 -13.85
CA ASN A 36 -1.89 -9.60 -12.84
C ASN A 36 -1.17 -10.43 -11.76
N GLY A 37 -1.17 -11.77 -11.82
CA GLY A 37 -0.59 -12.63 -10.79
C GLY A 37 0.85 -12.26 -10.40
N ARG A 38 1.74 -12.05 -11.39
CA ARG A 38 3.14 -11.65 -11.14
C ARG A 38 3.26 -10.29 -10.45
N LEU A 39 2.33 -9.36 -10.73
CA LEU A 39 2.30 -8.06 -10.06
C LEU A 39 1.85 -8.22 -8.61
N MET A 40 0.84 -9.05 -8.35
CA MET A 40 0.39 -9.35 -6.99
C MET A 40 1.48 -10.03 -6.16
N GLU A 41 2.24 -10.97 -6.75
CA GLU A 41 3.39 -11.61 -6.12
C GLU A 41 4.48 -10.60 -5.74
N TYR A 42 4.82 -9.68 -6.66
CA TYR A 42 5.81 -8.62 -6.40
C TYR A 42 5.42 -7.78 -5.18
N PHE A 43 4.14 -7.43 -5.06
CA PHE A 43 3.61 -6.65 -3.94
C PHE A 43 3.20 -7.49 -2.72
N ARG A 44 3.34 -8.82 -2.80
CA ARG A 44 2.89 -9.80 -1.78
C ARG A 44 1.44 -9.55 -1.34
N VAL A 45 0.57 -9.32 -2.32
CA VAL A 45 -0.85 -9.08 -2.12
C VAL A 45 -1.63 -10.34 -2.42
N ARG A 46 -2.55 -10.70 -1.53
CA ARG A 46 -3.57 -11.72 -1.78
C ARG A 46 -4.87 -11.03 -2.20
N ASP A 47 -5.63 -11.69 -3.08
CA ASP A 47 -6.88 -11.17 -3.64
C ASP A 47 -7.90 -10.75 -2.57
N PHE A 48 -8.07 -11.57 -1.52
CA PHE A 48 -8.99 -11.31 -0.42
C PHE A 48 -8.59 -10.13 0.49
N GLU A 49 -7.38 -9.59 0.35
CA GLU A 49 -6.93 -8.40 1.08
C GLU A 49 -7.35 -7.10 0.36
N ALA A 50 -7.84 -7.19 -0.88
CA ALA A 50 -8.34 -6.03 -1.61
C ALA A 50 -9.67 -5.51 -1.02
N PRO A 51 -9.91 -4.19 -1.04
CA PRO A 51 -9.08 -3.14 -1.64
C PRO A 51 -7.92 -2.68 -0.74
N LEU A 52 -6.75 -2.41 -1.32
CA LEU A 52 -5.58 -1.88 -0.63
C LEU A 52 -4.75 -0.96 -1.53
N ILE A 53 -3.92 -0.13 -0.90
CA ILE A 53 -2.97 0.75 -1.60
C ILE A 53 -1.54 0.38 -1.21
N ARG A 54 -0.68 0.30 -2.23
CA ARG A 54 0.77 0.12 -2.13
C ARG A 54 1.45 1.21 -2.93
N LEU A 55 2.61 1.65 -2.46
CA LEU A 55 3.50 2.54 -3.18
C LEU A 55 4.85 1.84 -3.34
N VAL A 56 5.48 1.99 -4.50
CA VAL A 56 6.84 1.52 -4.74
C VAL A 56 7.68 2.66 -5.29
N ASN A 57 8.89 2.78 -4.76
CA ASN A 57 9.95 3.52 -5.41
C ASN A 57 10.70 2.54 -6.33
N LEU A 58 10.66 2.80 -7.64
CA LEU A 58 11.26 1.90 -8.63
C LEU A 58 12.80 2.03 -8.71
N THR A 59 13.39 3.07 -8.13
CA THR A 59 14.84 3.27 -8.13
C THR A 59 15.54 2.37 -7.10
N ASP A 60 14.96 2.22 -5.92
CA ASP A 60 15.53 1.43 -4.81
C ASP A 60 14.70 0.18 -4.48
N HIS A 61 13.61 -0.06 -5.21
CA HIS A 61 12.65 -1.15 -5.01
C HIS A 61 12.00 -1.18 -3.61
N VAL A 62 12.00 -0.06 -2.89
CA VAL A 62 11.38 0.04 -1.58
C VAL A 62 9.86 0.18 -1.72
N THR A 63 9.12 -0.66 -0.99
CA THR A 63 7.66 -0.63 -0.95
C THR A 63 7.15 -0.02 0.34
N TYR A 64 6.00 0.65 0.25
CA TYR A 64 5.31 1.31 1.35
C TYR A 64 3.85 0.87 1.35
N HIS A 65 3.32 0.62 2.54
CA HIS A 65 1.94 0.20 2.72
C HIS A 65 1.17 1.34 3.35
N LEU A 66 -0.03 1.62 2.83
CA LEU A 66 -0.94 2.54 3.50
C LEU A 66 -1.32 1.96 4.88
N PRO A 67 -1.05 2.65 6.00
CA PRO A 67 -1.35 2.15 7.34
C PRO A 67 -2.79 2.49 7.75
N SER A 68 -3.76 2.17 6.88
CA SER A 68 -5.19 2.45 7.11
C SER A 68 -6.05 1.47 6.33
N GLU A 69 -7.16 1.06 6.93
CA GLU A 69 -8.23 0.29 6.26
C GLU A 69 -9.17 1.20 5.47
N SER A 70 -9.22 2.50 5.80
CA SER A 70 -10.05 3.48 5.11
C SER A 70 -9.34 4.09 3.90
N LEU A 71 -10.02 4.09 2.75
CA LEU A 71 -9.53 4.60 1.47
C LEU A 71 -10.32 5.84 1.03
N ASN A 72 -10.07 6.97 1.69
CA ASN A 72 -10.64 8.26 1.32
C ASN A 72 -9.56 9.23 0.79
N VAL A 73 -9.99 10.36 0.21
CA VAL A 73 -9.09 11.32 -0.45
C VAL A 73 -8.00 11.82 0.51
N GLU A 74 -8.38 12.21 1.73
CA GLU A 74 -7.47 12.76 2.73
C GLU A 74 -6.37 11.76 3.10
N ILE A 75 -6.75 10.52 3.41
CA ILE A 75 -5.81 9.46 3.81
C ILE A 75 -4.83 9.14 2.69
N ILE A 76 -5.31 9.02 1.45
CA ILE A 76 -4.48 8.71 0.28
C ILE A 76 -3.51 9.86 0.00
N THR A 77 -3.99 11.10 0.13
CA THR A 77 -3.20 12.32 -0.07
C THR A 77 -2.11 12.44 0.99
N GLN A 78 -2.47 12.29 2.27
CA GLN A 78 -1.54 12.36 3.39
C GLN A 78 -0.46 11.28 3.30
N PHE A 79 -0.83 10.06 2.90
CA PHE A 79 0.13 8.99 2.69
C PHE A 79 1.12 9.32 1.57
N SER A 80 0.62 9.79 0.43
CA SER A 80 1.44 10.19 -0.73
C SER A 80 2.39 11.34 -0.40
N GLU A 81 1.92 12.34 0.35
CA GLU A 81 2.75 13.42 0.87
C GLU A 81 3.81 12.92 1.86
N SER A 82 3.43 12.02 2.76
CA SER A 82 4.37 11.46 3.75
C SER A 82 5.51 10.72 3.07
N TYR A 83 5.25 10.02 1.95
CA TYR A 83 6.28 9.39 1.14
C TYR A 83 7.21 10.43 0.52
N LEU A 84 6.65 11.46 -0.12
CA LEU A 84 7.44 12.53 -0.76
C LEU A 84 8.26 13.36 0.24
N GLN A 85 7.83 13.41 1.50
CA GLN A 85 8.55 14.05 2.61
C GLN A 85 9.57 13.13 3.29
N GLY A 86 9.68 11.86 2.88
CA GLY A 86 10.57 10.87 3.50
C GLY A 86 10.11 10.39 4.89
N LYS A 87 8.84 10.61 5.24
CA LYS A 87 8.23 10.24 6.53
C LYS A 87 7.48 8.91 6.48
N ALA A 88 7.09 8.45 5.30
CA ALA A 88 6.44 7.14 5.14
C ALA A 88 7.38 6.03 5.61
N LYS A 89 6.85 5.10 6.41
CA LYS A 89 7.63 3.96 6.88
C LYS A 89 7.74 2.90 5.77
N PRO A 90 8.96 2.51 5.35
CA PRO A 90 9.15 1.39 4.45
C PRO A 90 8.51 0.12 5.02
N LYS A 91 7.96 -0.74 4.15
CA LYS A 91 7.57 -2.08 4.56
C LYS A 91 8.83 -2.89 4.86
N MET A 92 9.06 -3.14 6.14
CA MET A 92 10.11 -4.07 6.56
C MET A 92 9.72 -5.51 6.21
N GLN A 93 10.70 -6.30 5.81
CA GLN A 93 10.52 -7.72 5.51
C GLN A 93 10.45 -8.58 6.79
N SER A 94 10.90 -8.04 7.92
CA SER A 94 10.83 -8.69 9.23
C SER A 94 9.82 -7.98 10.13
N GLU A 95 9.26 -8.73 11.07
CA GLU A 95 8.56 -8.16 12.21
C GLU A 95 9.53 -7.37 13.10
N PRO A 96 9.04 -6.35 13.82
CA PRO A 96 9.85 -5.74 14.87
C PRO A 96 10.16 -6.80 15.93
N ILE A 97 11.39 -6.75 16.46
CA ILE A 97 11.80 -7.66 17.53
C ILE A 97 10.87 -7.45 18.74
N PRO A 98 10.16 -8.49 19.22
CA PRO A 98 9.26 -8.37 20.37
C PRO A 98 10.01 -7.92 21.63
N GLU A 99 9.33 -7.17 22.50
CA GLU A 99 9.91 -6.76 23.77
C GLU A 99 10.14 -8.00 24.66
N GLY A 100 11.40 -8.28 24.99
CA GLY A 100 11.78 -9.43 25.81
C GLY A 100 11.91 -10.76 25.07
N TRP A 101 12.09 -10.74 23.74
CA TRP A 101 12.40 -11.92 22.92
C TRP A 101 13.58 -12.77 23.45
N ASP A 102 14.48 -12.16 24.23
CA ASP A 102 15.68 -12.77 24.82
C ASP A 102 15.54 -13.13 26.30
N LYS A 103 14.38 -12.84 26.93
CA LYS A 103 14.16 -13.05 28.37
C LYS A 103 13.85 -14.50 28.73
N LYS A 104 13.38 -15.31 27.76
CA LYS A 104 13.07 -16.74 27.95
C LYS A 104 14.20 -17.62 27.40
N PRO A 105 14.37 -18.86 27.89
CA PRO A 105 15.39 -19.79 27.38
C PRO A 105 15.24 -20.12 25.89
N VAL A 106 14.01 -20.06 25.38
CA VAL A 106 13.70 -20.15 23.96
C VAL A 106 13.47 -18.73 23.46
N LYS A 107 14.23 -18.35 22.44
CA LYS A 107 14.05 -17.08 21.73
C LYS A 107 12.85 -17.24 20.80
N GLU A 108 11.85 -16.37 20.99
CA GLU A 108 10.67 -16.25 20.13
C GLU A 108 10.91 -15.18 19.06
#